data_AF-A0A843I5V0-F1
#
_entry.id   AF-A0A843I5V0-F1
#
_cell.length_a   1.000
_cell.length_b   1.000
_cell.length_c   1.000
_cell.angle_alpha   90.00
_cell.angle_beta   90.00
_cell.angle_gamma   90.00
#
_symmetry.space_group_name_H-M   'P 1'
#
loop_
_entity.id
_entity.type
_entity.pdbx_description
1 polymer ?
#
loop_
_entity_poly.entity_id
_entity_poly.type
_entity_poly.pdbx_seq_one_letter_code
_entity_poly.pdbx_strand_id
1 'polypeptide(L)'
;MRQGGRIREIEGVQVLEERRGFLRAALGDLYIAFWCPDRDYIFDIDPLELVDELRLQRSDALIVVAYRPLLLIDEIQSVLDRLNRWYGRELEIKLFGVNAGDLEEGLEEAVGHAMAYKPFKIGSGAEWADVCPNCSRGRLRAYVDEKLFSAKYGRVHHLVLGCPMCGFRIRRIEVLD
;
A
#
# COMPACT_ATOMS: atom_id res chain seq x y z
N MET A 1 24.47 -23.06 0.60
CA MET A 1 23.08 -23.43 0.96
C MET A 1 22.45 -22.32 1.80
N ARG A 2 21.70 -21.43 1.16
CA ARG A 2 20.53 -20.69 1.67
C ARG A 2 19.81 -20.25 0.39
N GLN A 3 18.74 -20.95 0.03
CA GLN A 3 17.94 -20.62 -1.14
C GLN A 3 17.21 -19.32 -0.83
N GLY A 4 17.52 -18.26 -1.57
CA GLY A 4 16.76 -17.02 -1.52
C GLY A 4 15.33 -17.34 -1.94
N GLY A 5 14.38 -17.13 -1.03
CA GLY A 5 12.97 -17.21 -1.33
C GLY A 5 12.66 -16.22 -2.44
N ARG A 6 12.37 -16.71 -3.64
CA ARG A 6 11.78 -15.88 -4.69
C ARG A 6 10.38 -15.52 -4.20
N ILE A 7 10.24 -14.29 -3.71
CA ILE A 7 8.94 -13.61 -3.65
C ILE A 7 8.39 -13.72 -5.06
N ARG A 8 7.30 -14.47 -5.24
CA ARG A 8 6.64 -14.59 -6.54
C ARG A 8 6.19 -13.18 -6.92
N GLU A 9 6.57 -12.75 -8.12
CA GLU A 9 6.07 -11.53 -8.75
C GLU A 9 4.54 -11.57 -8.68
N ILE A 10 3.93 -10.58 -8.03
CA ILE A 10 2.49 -10.36 -8.16
C ILE A 10 2.30 -9.99 -9.64
N GLU A 11 1.57 -10.82 -10.37
CA GLU A 11 1.34 -10.59 -11.80
C GLU A 11 0.74 -9.19 -11.99
N GLY A 12 1.33 -8.40 -12.88
CA GLY A 12 0.86 -7.04 -13.16
C GLY A 12 1.46 -5.93 -12.31
N VAL A 13 2.42 -6.21 -11.41
CA VAL A 13 3.21 -5.16 -10.77
C VAL A 13 4.29 -4.64 -11.71
N GLN A 14 4.27 -3.34 -12.01
CA GLN A 14 5.26 -2.65 -12.82
C GLN A 14 6.09 -1.71 -11.95
N VAL A 15 7.41 -1.88 -11.94
CA VAL A 15 8.33 -0.90 -11.35
C VAL A 15 8.40 0.33 -12.27
N LEU A 16 8.12 1.51 -11.72
CA LEU A 16 8.11 2.78 -12.44
C LEU A 16 9.35 3.63 -12.16
N GLU A 17 9.87 3.58 -10.94
CA GLU A 17 11.04 4.33 -10.50
C GLU A 17 11.75 3.52 -9.43
N GLU A 18 13.07 3.37 -9.55
CA GLU A 18 13.92 2.74 -8.55
C GLU A 18 15.17 3.58 -8.38
N ARG A 19 15.48 3.90 -7.12
CA ARG A 19 16.73 4.55 -6.73
C ARG A 19 17.07 4.11 -5.31
N ARG A 20 18.26 4.50 -4.83
CA ARG A 20 18.68 4.12 -3.48
C ARG A 20 17.65 4.57 -2.44
N GLY A 21 17.18 3.62 -1.62
CA GLY A 21 16.21 3.87 -0.55
C GLY A 21 14.79 4.19 -1.02
N PHE A 22 14.48 4.10 -2.33
CA PHE A 22 13.15 4.42 -2.84
C PHE A 22 12.76 3.57 -4.05
N LEU A 23 11.54 3.03 -4.01
CA LEU A 23 10.94 2.28 -5.11
C LEU A 23 9.51 2.79 -5.31
N ARG A 24 9.10 3.02 -6.55
CA ARG A 24 7.70 3.26 -6.91
C ARG A 24 7.23 2.21 -7.90
N ALA A 25 6.14 1.54 -7.55
CA ALA A 25 5.54 0.51 -8.37
C ALA A 25 4.07 0.83 -8.65
N ALA A 26 3.53 0.26 -9.72
CA ALA A 26 2.13 0.30 -10.08
C ALA A 26 1.55 -1.10 -10.12
N LEU A 27 0.31 -1.24 -9.66
CA LEU A 27 -0.53 -2.42 -9.91
C LEU A 27 -1.82 -1.91 -10.55
N GLY A 28 -1.95 -2.06 -11.87
CA GLY A 28 -2.92 -1.27 -12.63
C GLY A 28 -2.64 0.23 -12.49
N ASP A 29 -3.64 1.00 -12.07
CA ASP A 29 -3.54 2.43 -11.77
C ASP A 29 -3.32 2.71 -10.27
N LEU A 30 -3.10 1.67 -9.44
CA LEU A 30 -2.74 1.83 -8.03
C LEU A 30 -1.23 2.06 -7.92
N TYR A 31 -0.82 3.25 -7.50
CA TYR A 31 0.59 3.61 -7.36
C TYR A 31 1.03 3.51 -5.90
N ILE A 32 2.06 2.70 -5.65
CA ILE A 32 2.62 2.48 -4.31
C ILE A 32 4.08 2.90 -4.32
N ALA A 33 4.42 3.83 -3.43
CA ALA A 33 5.81 4.17 -3.13
C ALA A 33 6.29 3.40 -1.91
N PHE A 34 7.54 2.97 -1.93
CA PHE A 34 8.26 2.35 -0.83
C PHE A 34 9.46 3.22 -0.54
N TRP A 35 9.64 3.58 0.72
CA TRP A 35 10.74 4.42 1.15
C TRP A 35 11.45 3.77 2.33
N CYS A 36 12.74 3.56 2.16
CA CYS A 36 13.67 3.07 3.16
C CYS A 36 14.69 4.17 3.41
N PRO A 37 14.46 5.05 4.39
CA PRO A 37 15.36 6.16 4.63
C PRO A 37 16.69 5.70 5.22
N ASP A 38 17.75 6.44 4.90
CA ASP A 38 19.06 6.25 5.54
C ASP A 38 19.05 6.68 7.03
N ARG A 39 18.01 7.40 7.48
CA ARG A 39 17.86 7.93 8.85
C ARG A 39 16.43 7.78 9.36
N ASP A 40 16.26 7.53 10.65
CA ASP A 40 14.94 7.41 11.29
C ASP A 40 14.27 8.77 11.61
N TYR A 41 14.61 9.84 10.89
CA TYR A 41 14.04 11.18 11.09
C TYR A 41 14.12 12.04 9.83
N ILE A 42 13.16 12.95 9.67
CA ILE A 42 13.04 13.97 8.63
C ILE A 42 13.27 15.33 9.28
N PHE A 43 14.51 15.82 9.23
CA PHE A 43 14.87 17.13 9.77
C PHE A 43 15.11 18.13 8.65
N ASP A 44 14.54 19.33 8.80
CA ASP A 44 14.85 20.53 8.01
C ASP A 44 14.74 20.38 6.48
N ILE A 45 13.73 19.63 6.02
CA ILE A 45 13.37 19.55 4.59
C ILE A 45 12.16 20.44 4.29
N ASP A 46 12.20 21.13 3.14
CA ASP A 46 11.04 21.85 2.66
C ASP A 46 9.87 20.87 2.36
N PRO A 47 8.63 21.17 2.78
CA PRO A 47 7.49 20.30 2.52
C PRO A 47 7.28 19.93 1.04
N LEU A 48 7.52 20.85 0.10
CA LEU A 48 7.37 20.58 -1.33
C LEU A 48 8.50 19.69 -1.83
N GLU A 49 9.73 19.90 -1.35
CA GLU A 49 10.87 19.05 -1.68
C GLU A 49 10.62 17.60 -1.25
N LEU A 50 10.11 17.38 -0.03
CA LEU A 50 9.80 16.02 0.44
C LEU A 50 8.70 15.34 -0.40
N VAL A 51 7.67 16.11 -0.81
CA VAL A 51 6.60 15.61 -1.70
C VAL A 51 7.16 15.17 -3.04
N ASP A 52 8.05 15.96 -3.62
CA ASP A 52 8.66 15.69 -4.91
C ASP A 52 9.65 14.53 -4.83
N GLU A 53 10.44 14.47 -3.77
CA GLU A 53 11.37 13.37 -3.49
C GLU A 53 10.58 12.06 -3.38
N LEU A 54 9.61 11.98 -2.47
CA LEU A 54 8.87 10.74 -2.23
C LEU A 54 7.73 10.50 -3.23
N ARG A 55 7.60 11.35 -4.26
CA ARG A 55 6.55 11.29 -5.28
C ARG A 55 5.14 11.23 -4.68
N LEU A 56 4.89 11.87 -3.54
CA LEU A 56 3.64 11.71 -2.77
C LEU A 56 2.41 12.10 -3.59
N GLN A 57 2.53 13.13 -4.44
CA GLN A 57 1.47 13.58 -5.35
C GLN A 57 1.14 12.60 -6.49
N ARG A 58 1.97 11.57 -6.70
CA ARG A 58 1.81 10.56 -7.77
C ARG A 58 1.69 9.14 -7.19
N SER A 59 1.38 9.04 -5.91
CA SER A 59 1.28 7.77 -5.19
C SER A 59 -0.02 7.76 -4.38
N ASP A 60 -0.72 6.63 -4.39
CA ASP A 60 -1.90 6.42 -3.55
C ASP A 60 -1.53 5.95 -2.15
N ALA A 61 -0.37 5.28 -2.02
CA ALA A 61 0.17 4.81 -0.77
C ALA A 61 1.68 5.03 -0.69
N LEU A 62 2.17 5.32 0.51
CA LEU A 62 3.58 5.29 0.87
C LEU A 62 3.80 4.26 1.97
N ILE A 63 4.68 3.30 1.71
CA ILE A 63 5.15 2.30 2.66
C ILE A 63 6.53 2.73 3.15
N VAL A 64 6.61 3.10 4.43
CA VAL A 64 7.84 3.52 5.10
C VAL A 64 8.46 2.33 5.82
N VAL A 65 9.64 1.91 5.38
CA VAL A 65 10.39 0.78 5.93
C VAL A 65 11.53 1.32 6.78
N ALA A 66 11.44 1.18 8.10
CA ALA A 66 12.44 1.71 9.03
C ALA A 66 12.45 0.93 10.34
N TYR A 67 13.43 1.17 11.21
CA TYR A 67 13.39 0.61 12.58
C TYR A 67 12.33 1.32 13.43
N ARG A 68 12.03 2.58 13.13
CA ARG A 68 11.01 3.39 13.81
C ARG A 68 10.02 4.01 12.81
N PRO A 69 9.23 3.20 12.09
CA PRO A 69 8.42 3.69 10.98
C PRO A 69 7.31 4.64 11.41
N LEU A 70 6.78 4.49 12.63
CA LEU A 70 5.72 5.36 13.15
C LEU A 70 6.19 6.80 13.38
N LEU A 71 7.44 6.99 13.82
CA LEU A 71 8.02 8.33 14.00
C LEU A 71 8.08 9.06 12.65
N LEU A 72 8.57 8.37 11.61
CA LEU A 72 8.62 8.90 10.25
C LEU A 72 7.23 9.17 9.67
N ILE A 73 6.25 8.31 9.96
CA ILE A 73 4.85 8.54 9.55
C ILE A 73 4.31 9.82 10.18
N ASP A 74 4.53 10.03 11.48
CA ASP A 74 4.05 11.23 12.17
C ASP A 74 4.71 12.50 11.60
N GLU A 75 6.00 12.43 11.27
CA GLU A 75 6.72 13.52 10.62
C GLU A 75 6.20 13.80 9.20
N ILE A 76 5.95 12.76 8.40
CA ILE A 76 5.34 12.90 7.07
C ILE A 76 3.94 13.49 7.20
N GLN A 77 3.13 13.02 8.16
CA GLN A 77 1.79 13.55 8.40
C GLN A 77 1.85 15.04 8.77
N SER A 78 2.81 15.44 9.60
CA SER A 78 3.07 16.85 9.92
C SER A 78 3.47 17.67 8.68
N VAL A 79 4.21 17.07 7.74
CA VAL A 79 4.50 17.69 6.43
C VAL A 79 3.22 17.84 5.59
N LEU A 80 2.39 16.80 5.49
CA LEU A 80 1.13 16.82 4.75
C LEU A 80 0.16 17.87 5.30
N ASP A 81 0.07 17.98 6.63
CA ASP A 81 -0.74 19.00 7.30
C ASP A 81 -0.24 20.42 6.98
N ARG A 82 1.09 20.64 6.99
CA ARG A 82 1.69 21.93 6.61
C ARG A 82 1.44 22.25 5.15
N LEU A 83 1.52 21.26 4.25
CA LEU A 83 1.22 21.43 2.83
C LEU A 83 -0.21 21.93 2.61
N ASN A 84 -1.16 21.30 3.29
CA ASN A 84 -2.55 21.72 3.22
C ASN A 84 -2.74 23.14 3.76
N ARG A 85 -2.18 23.44 4.94
CA ARG A 85 -2.35 24.75 5.60
C ARG A 85 -1.67 25.90 4.86
N TRP A 86 -0.45 25.71 4.36
CA TRP A 86 0.36 26.80 3.81
C TRP A 86 0.22 26.94 2.31
N TYR A 87 0.01 25.84 1.59
CA TYR A 87 -0.05 25.82 0.13
C TYR A 87 -1.43 25.45 -0.42
N GLY A 88 -2.41 25.15 0.44
CA GLY A 88 -3.74 24.73 0.02
C GLY A 88 -3.73 23.40 -0.75
N ARG A 89 -2.70 22.57 -0.55
CA ARG A 89 -2.53 21.29 -1.27
C ARG A 89 -2.88 20.13 -0.35
N GLU A 90 -3.99 19.47 -0.64
CA GLU A 90 -4.36 18.20 0.00
C GLU A 90 -3.85 17.03 -0.84
N LEU A 91 -3.10 16.12 -0.22
CA LEU A 91 -2.62 14.90 -0.87
C LEU A 91 -3.38 13.70 -0.31
N GLU A 92 -4.11 13.00 -1.18
CA GLU A 92 -4.87 11.80 -0.81
C GLU A 92 -3.97 10.55 -0.85
N ILE A 93 -2.99 10.51 0.05
CA ILE A 93 -2.03 9.41 0.19
C ILE A 93 -2.22 8.68 1.52
N LYS A 94 -2.16 7.35 1.49
CA LYS A 94 -2.17 6.52 2.69
C LYS A 94 -0.76 6.15 3.13
N LEU A 95 -0.44 6.40 4.39
CA LEU A 95 0.85 6.06 4.98
C LEU A 95 0.77 4.70 5.69
N PHE A 96 1.76 3.84 5.44
CA PHE A 96 1.93 2.53 6.09
C PHE A 96 3.35 2.42 6.63
N GLY A 97 3.49 1.84 7.82
CA GLY A 97 4.77 1.69 8.48
C GLY A 97 5.15 0.22 8.57
N VAL A 98 6.37 -0.10 8.18
CA VAL A 98 6.93 -1.45 8.23
C VAL A 98 8.19 -1.43 9.07
N ASN A 99 8.23 -2.27 10.10
CA ASN A 99 9.42 -2.42 10.92
C ASN A 99 10.48 -3.22 10.14
N ALA A 100 11.69 -2.67 10.02
CA ALA A 100 12.81 -3.34 9.37
C ALA A 100 13.20 -4.68 10.02
N GLY A 101 12.85 -4.89 11.30
CA GLY A 101 13.02 -6.17 11.99
C GLY A 101 12.10 -7.29 11.49
N ASP A 102 10.93 -6.95 10.97
CA ASP A 102 9.88 -7.89 10.53
C ASP A 102 9.51 -7.62 9.05
N LEU A 103 10.54 -7.52 8.21
CA LEU A 103 10.41 -6.97 6.86
C LEU A 103 9.45 -7.76 5.96
N GLU A 104 9.56 -9.09 5.94
CA GLU A 104 8.76 -9.94 5.03
C GLU A 104 7.28 -9.86 5.37
N GLU A 105 6.91 -10.15 6.62
CA GLU A 105 5.52 -10.09 7.07
C GLU A 105 4.95 -8.68 7.02
N GLY A 106 5.75 -7.67 7.42
CA GLY A 106 5.33 -6.29 7.45
C GLY A 106 5.08 -5.72 6.05
N LEU A 107 5.94 -6.03 5.06
CA LEU A 107 5.73 -5.63 3.67
C LEU A 107 4.49 -6.31 3.08
N GLU A 108 4.30 -7.60 3.33
CA GLU A 108 3.12 -8.33 2.85
C GLU A 108 1.82 -7.69 3.36
N GLU A 109 1.76 -7.40 4.65
CA GLU A 109 0.60 -6.73 5.25
C GLU A 109 0.40 -5.31 4.71
N ALA A 110 1.47 -4.51 4.63
CA ALA A 110 1.39 -3.14 4.14
C ALA A 110 0.93 -3.06 2.68
N VAL A 111 1.46 -3.93 1.81
CA VAL A 111 1.04 -4.01 0.40
C VAL A 111 -0.41 -4.46 0.30
N GLY A 112 -0.82 -5.49 1.05
CA GLY A 112 -2.21 -5.93 1.08
C GLY A 112 -3.17 -4.82 1.54
N HIS A 113 -2.79 -4.05 2.57
CA HIS A 113 -3.57 -2.89 2.99
C HIS A 113 -3.60 -1.76 1.95
N ALA A 114 -2.51 -1.52 1.23
CA ALA A 114 -2.47 -0.56 0.13
C ALA A 114 -3.42 -0.98 -1.00
N MET A 115 -3.46 -2.26 -1.36
CA MET A 115 -4.43 -2.80 -2.34
C MET A 115 -5.88 -2.58 -1.89
N ALA A 116 -6.18 -2.81 -0.61
CA ALA A 116 -7.50 -2.60 -0.05
C ALA A 116 -7.88 -1.12 0.14
N TYR A 117 -6.90 -0.20 0.14
CA TYR A 117 -7.15 1.23 0.25
C TYR A 117 -7.83 1.77 -1.01
N LYS A 118 -7.32 1.54 -2.22
CA LYS A 118 -7.99 1.98 -3.47
C LYS A 118 -8.13 0.82 -4.46
N PRO A 119 -8.95 -0.20 -4.14
CA PRO A 119 -8.98 -1.44 -4.93
C PRO A 119 -9.48 -1.24 -6.36
N PHE A 120 -10.35 -0.26 -6.59
CA PHE A 120 -10.84 0.13 -7.91
C PHE A 120 -9.76 0.67 -8.86
N LYS A 121 -8.59 1.07 -8.33
CA LYS A 121 -7.45 1.47 -9.16
C LYS A 121 -6.64 0.28 -9.66
N ILE A 122 -6.79 -0.91 -9.06
CA ILE A 122 -6.11 -2.13 -9.52
C ILE A 122 -6.67 -2.57 -10.88
N GLY A 123 -7.96 -2.37 -11.09
CA GLY A 123 -8.65 -2.69 -12.33
C GLY A 123 -10.16 -2.70 -12.15
N SER A 124 -10.88 -3.27 -13.12
CA SER A 124 -12.35 -3.35 -13.04
C SER A 124 -12.84 -4.33 -11.97
N GLY A 125 -12.05 -5.35 -11.61
CA GLY A 125 -12.45 -6.44 -10.72
C GLY A 125 -13.51 -7.37 -11.32
N ALA A 126 -13.60 -8.59 -10.80
CA ALA A 126 -14.63 -9.57 -11.16
C ALA A 126 -15.87 -9.38 -10.27
N GLU A 127 -17.07 -9.67 -10.80
CA GLU A 127 -18.28 -9.68 -9.96
C GLU A 127 -18.19 -10.81 -8.92
N TRP A 128 -18.46 -10.47 -7.66
CA TRP A 128 -18.48 -11.44 -6.56
C TRP A 128 -19.92 -11.83 -6.23
N ALA A 129 -20.11 -13.02 -5.63
CA ALA A 129 -21.44 -13.55 -5.34
C ALA A 129 -22.22 -12.69 -4.32
N ASP A 130 -21.52 -12.16 -3.31
CA ASP A 130 -22.13 -11.48 -2.18
C ASP A 130 -22.59 -10.06 -2.51
N VAL A 131 -23.73 -9.67 -1.95
CA VAL A 131 -24.23 -8.29 -1.96
C VAL A 131 -23.45 -7.47 -0.94
N CYS A 132 -23.21 -6.19 -1.24
CA CYS A 132 -22.53 -5.28 -0.33
C CYS A 132 -23.25 -5.19 1.03
N PRO A 133 -22.60 -5.55 2.15
CA PRO A 133 -23.24 -5.53 3.48
C PRO A 133 -23.48 -4.12 4.00
N ASN A 134 -22.78 -3.10 3.46
CA ASN A 134 -22.89 -1.72 3.91
C ASN A 134 -24.08 -0.98 3.29
N CYS A 135 -24.36 -1.17 1.99
CA CYS A 135 -25.42 -0.42 1.30
C CYS A 135 -26.52 -1.27 0.68
N SER A 136 -26.30 -2.58 0.51
CA SER A 136 -27.23 -3.52 -0.14
C SER A 136 -27.66 -3.18 -1.58
N ARG A 137 -27.06 -2.17 -2.22
CA ARG A 137 -27.46 -1.66 -3.56
C ARG A 137 -26.86 -2.43 -4.74
N GLY A 138 -25.86 -3.27 -4.50
CA GLY A 138 -25.15 -3.98 -5.57
C GLY A 138 -24.22 -5.05 -5.04
N ARG A 139 -23.72 -5.88 -5.94
CA ARG A 139 -22.74 -6.93 -5.64
C ARG A 139 -21.38 -6.34 -5.30
N LEU A 140 -20.63 -7.06 -4.47
CA LEU A 140 -19.21 -6.81 -4.29
C LEU A 140 -18.46 -7.16 -5.59
N ARG A 141 -17.29 -6.55 -5.77
CA ARG A 141 -16.34 -6.94 -6.81
C ARG A 141 -15.05 -7.41 -6.16
N ALA A 142 -14.47 -8.49 -6.67
CA ALA A 142 -13.15 -8.96 -6.31
C ALA A 142 -12.10 -8.28 -7.18
N TYR A 143 -11.22 -7.51 -6.57
CA TYR A 143 -10.12 -6.80 -7.23
C TYR A 143 -8.79 -7.54 -7.12
N VAL A 144 -8.65 -8.37 -6.08
CA VAL A 144 -7.56 -9.33 -5.90
C VAL A 144 -8.21 -10.64 -5.46
N ASP A 145 -7.84 -11.75 -6.09
CA ASP A 145 -8.31 -13.10 -5.81
C ASP A 145 -7.18 -14.07 -6.15
N GLU A 146 -6.28 -14.30 -5.17
CA GLU A 146 -5.04 -15.03 -5.41
C GLU A 146 -4.72 -16.02 -4.29
N LYS A 147 -4.20 -17.19 -4.67
CA LYS A 147 -3.64 -18.16 -3.72
C LYS A 147 -2.12 -18.01 -3.70
N LEU A 148 -1.58 -17.64 -2.55
CA LEU A 148 -0.16 -17.33 -2.38
C LEU A 148 0.40 -17.95 -1.10
N PHE A 149 1.73 -17.89 -0.97
CA PHE A 149 2.42 -18.27 0.27
C PHE A 149 2.76 -16.98 1.04
N SER A 150 2.11 -16.81 2.17
CA SER A 150 2.31 -15.75 3.14
C SER A 150 3.51 -16.08 4.02
N ALA A 151 4.36 -15.08 4.27
CA ALA A 151 5.45 -15.19 5.23
C ALA A 151 4.92 -15.40 6.66
N LYS A 152 3.75 -14.82 6.96
CA LYS A 152 3.13 -14.84 8.30
C LYS A 152 2.21 -16.03 8.53
N TYR A 153 1.44 -16.40 7.50
CA TYR A 153 0.31 -17.33 7.63
C TYR A 153 0.48 -18.65 6.86
N GLY A 154 1.57 -18.82 6.11
CA GLY A 154 1.75 -19.99 5.24
C GLY A 154 0.88 -19.89 3.98
N ARG A 155 0.29 -21.00 3.51
CA ARG A 155 -0.56 -20.94 2.32
C ARG A 155 -1.85 -20.19 2.63
N VAL A 156 -2.16 -19.17 1.84
CA VAL A 156 -3.36 -18.36 2.01
C VAL A 156 -4.06 -18.08 0.69
N HIS A 157 -5.36 -17.80 0.80
CA HIS A 157 -6.16 -17.16 -0.22
C HIS A 157 -6.33 -15.69 0.16
N HIS A 158 -5.72 -14.80 -0.61
CA HIS A 158 -5.81 -13.35 -0.44
C HIS A 158 -6.90 -12.80 -1.34
N LEU A 159 -7.89 -12.17 -0.70
CA LEU A 159 -9.05 -11.60 -1.37
C LEU A 159 -9.20 -10.12 -1.01
N VAL A 160 -9.32 -9.26 -2.01
CA VAL A 160 -9.67 -7.84 -1.83
C VAL A 160 -10.99 -7.58 -2.52
N LEU A 161 -12.02 -7.31 -1.71
CA LEU A 161 -13.37 -7.00 -2.18
C LEU A 161 -13.67 -5.51 -2.04
N GLY A 162 -14.46 -4.97 -2.96
CA GLY A 162 -14.98 -3.62 -2.84
C GLY A 162 -16.36 -3.42 -3.46
N CYS A 163 -17.14 -2.48 -2.93
CA CYS A 163 -18.41 -2.09 -3.49
C CYS A 163 -18.25 -0.81 -4.34
N PRO A 164 -18.55 -0.85 -5.66
CA PRO A 164 -18.44 0.33 -6.51
C PRO A 164 -19.49 1.41 -6.18
N MET A 165 -20.57 1.06 -5.47
CA MET A 165 -21.68 1.99 -5.20
C MET A 165 -21.48 2.86 -3.95
N CYS A 166 -20.81 2.34 -2.91
CA CYS A 166 -20.64 3.05 -1.64
C CYS A 166 -19.20 3.12 -1.14
N GLY A 167 -18.24 2.56 -1.89
CA GLY A 167 -16.81 2.60 -1.54
C GLY A 167 -16.41 1.70 -0.37
N PHE A 168 -17.29 0.78 0.05
CA PHE A 168 -16.97 -0.26 1.03
C PHE A 168 -15.84 -1.16 0.53
N ARG A 169 -14.91 -1.54 1.41
CA ARG A 169 -13.67 -2.26 1.07
C ARG A 169 -13.38 -3.30 2.15
N ILE A 170 -13.00 -4.51 1.76
CA ILE A 170 -12.55 -5.56 2.67
C ILE A 170 -11.28 -6.19 2.08
N ARG A 171 -10.29 -6.39 2.95
CA ARG A 171 -9.22 -7.36 2.74
C ARG A 171 -9.53 -8.60 3.58
N ARG A 172 -9.47 -9.77 2.98
CA ARG A 172 -9.63 -11.06 3.66
C ARG A 172 -8.43 -11.95 3.36
N ILE A 173 -7.92 -12.59 4.40
CA ILE A 173 -6.86 -13.59 4.32
C ILE A 173 -7.47 -14.89 4.88
N GLU A 174 -7.58 -15.91 4.04
CA GLU A 174 -8.06 -17.24 4.44
C GLU A 174 -6.89 -18.21 4.41
N VAL A 175 -6.59 -18.86 5.53
CA VAL A 175 -5.52 -19.86 5.61
C VAL A 175 -5.98 -21.13 4.90
N LEU A 176 -5.11 -21.67 4.04
CA LEU A 176 -5.33 -22.90 3.30
C LEU A 176 -4.51 -24.01 3.96
N ASP A 177 -5.20 -25.03 4.47
CA ASP A 177 -4.59 -26.22 5.09
C ASP A 177 -3.67 -27.00 4.12
#